data_AF-A0A1H9VZZ4-F1
#
_entry.id   AF-A0A1H9VZZ4-F1
#
_cell.length_a   1.000
_cell.length_b   1.000
_cell.length_c   1.000
_cell.angle_alpha   90.00
_cell.angle_beta   90.00
_cell.angle_gamma   90.00
#
_symmetry.space_group_name_H-M   'P 1'
#
loop_
_entity.id
_entity.type
_entity.pdbx_description
1 polymer ?
#
loop_
_entity_poly.entity_id
_entity_poly.type
_entity_poly.pdbx_seq_one_letter_code
_entity_poly.pdbx_strand_id
1 'polypeptide(L)'
;MSFEIELMPGEWLEGIVSTPFPRTGSVLLRLATPLHGAGFAKWLRDAYVPQPARIEAVVSLALENGVDDVRSIPPTGDLGAIVEVLREHIAVVEQQLGG
;
A
#
# COMPACT_ATOMS: atom_id res chain seq x y z
N MET A 1 -4.30 -14.54 6.55
CA MET A 1 -4.51 -15.39 5.36
C MET A 1 -3.57 -14.90 4.27
N SER A 2 -2.88 -15.78 3.55
CA SER A 2 -2.06 -15.40 2.39
C SER A 2 -2.89 -15.44 1.11
N PHE A 3 -2.51 -14.63 0.12
CA PHE A 3 -3.09 -14.64 -1.22
C PHE A 3 -2.01 -14.41 -2.27
N GLU A 4 -2.34 -14.77 -3.51
CA GLU A 4 -1.56 -14.48 -4.70
C GLU A 4 -2.53 -14.02 -5.79
N ILE A 5 -2.20 -12.93 -6.47
CA ILE A 5 -3.00 -12.40 -7.58
C ILE A 5 -2.12 -12.04 -8.76
N GLU A 6 -2.59 -12.31 -9.97
CA GLU A 6 -1.95 -11.82 -11.19
C GLU A 6 -2.38 -10.35 -11.42
N LEU A 7 -1.44 -9.43 -11.30
CA LEU A 7 -1.70 -7.99 -11.52
C LEU A 7 -1.62 -7.62 -12.99
N MET A 8 -0.66 -8.21 -13.69
CA MET A 8 -0.40 -8.08 -15.11
C MET A 8 0.02 -9.46 -15.65
N PRO A 9 -0.11 -9.74 -16.96
CA PRO A 9 0.26 -11.04 -17.51
C PRO A 9 1.69 -11.44 -17.12
N GLY A 10 1.82 -12.50 -16.32
CA GLY A 10 3.11 -13.00 -15.82
C GLY A 10 3.69 -12.28 -14.59
N GLU A 11 3.01 -11.27 -14.04
CA GLU A 11 3.41 -10.56 -12.82
C GLU A 11 2.46 -10.88 -11.67
N TRP A 12 2.99 -11.60 -10.68
CA TRP A 12 2.25 -12.06 -9.53
C TRP A 12 2.58 -11.22 -8.29
N LEU A 13 1.53 -10.86 -7.56
CA LEU A 13 1.62 -10.19 -6.29
C LEU A 13 1.21 -11.15 -5.18
N GLU A 14 2.16 -11.44 -4.30
CA GLU A 14 1.90 -12.12 -3.05
C GLU A 14 1.53 -11.12 -1.96
N GLY A 15 0.58 -11.51 -1.10
CA GLY A 15 0.27 -10.71 0.07
C GLY A 15 -0.29 -11.51 1.23
N ILE A 16 -0.34 -10.85 2.38
CA ILE A 16 -0.92 -11.37 3.62
C ILE A 16 -1.98 -10.39 4.06
N VAL A 17 -3.20 -10.88 4.24
CA VAL A 17 -4.29 -10.12 4.88
C VAL A 17 -4.44 -10.55 6.34
N SER A 18 -4.64 -9.57 7.20
CA SER A 18 -4.95 -9.75 8.61
C SER A 18 -5.96 -8.70 9.05
N THR A 19 -6.74 -9.04 10.08
CA THR A 19 -7.68 -8.12 10.74
C THR A 19 -7.32 -8.08 12.23
N PRO A 20 -6.21 -7.43 12.58
CA PRO A 20 -5.65 -7.49 13.92
C PRO A 20 -6.54 -6.78 14.96
N PHE A 21 -7.36 -5.82 14.51
CA PHE A 21 -8.25 -5.04 15.37
C PHE A 21 -9.67 -4.95 14.79
N PRO A 22 -10.70 -4.75 15.63
CA PRO A 22 -12.05 -4.52 15.15
C PRO A 22 -12.12 -3.31 14.20
N ARG A 23 -12.74 -3.50 13.04
CA ARG A 23 -12.90 -2.49 11.97
C ARG A 23 -11.59 -2.05 11.27
N THR A 24 -10.49 -2.76 11.50
CA THR A 24 -9.22 -2.52 10.81
C THR A 24 -8.78 -3.78 10.08
N GLY A 25 -8.60 -3.68 8.77
CA GLY A 25 -7.91 -4.67 7.96
C GLY A 25 -6.53 -4.14 7.56
N SER A 26 -5.54 -5.01 7.54
CA SER A 26 -4.21 -4.72 7.03
C SER A 26 -3.83 -5.72 5.95
N VAL A 27 -3.24 -5.22 4.88
CA VAL A 27 -2.67 -6.04 3.80
C VAL A 27 -1.18 -5.72 3.69
N LEU A 28 -0.35 -6.73 3.88
CA LEU A 28 1.07 -6.67 3.55
C LEU A 28 1.26 -7.19 2.13
N LEU A 29 1.90 -6.40 1.27
CA LEU A 29 2.27 -6.80 -0.08
C LEU A 29 3.76 -7.15 -0.12
N ARG A 30 4.11 -8.32 -0.63
CA ARG A 30 5.50 -8.80 -0.70
C ARG A 30 6.08 -8.54 -2.08
N LEU A 31 7.37 -8.16 -2.12
CA LEU A 31 8.12 -7.89 -3.36
C LEU A 31 7.40 -6.91 -4.30
N ALA A 32 6.64 -5.97 -3.72
CA ALA A 32 5.83 -5.03 -4.47
C ALA A 32 6.66 -3.81 -4.91
N THR A 33 6.57 -3.44 -6.18
CA THR A 33 7.01 -2.13 -6.66
C THR A 33 5.98 -1.07 -6.25
N PRO A 34 6.32 0.23 -6.31
CA PRO A 34 5.32 1.30 -6.12
C PRO A 34 4.13 1.17 -7.08
N LEU A 35 4.36 0.67 -8.29
CA LEU A 35 3.29 0.42 -9.25
C LEU A 35 2.35 -0.71 -8.80
N HIS A 36 2.90 -1.82 -8.28
CA HIS A 36 2.10 -2.92 -7.73
C HIS A 36 1.26 -2.46 -6.54
N GLY A 37 1.90 -1.75 -5.60
CA GLY A 37 1.21 -1.20 -4.43
C GLY A 37 0.08 -0.25 -4.81
N ALA A 38 0.32 0.62 -5.80
CA ALA A 38 -0.68 1.56 -6.28
C ALA A 38 -1.85 0.86 -6.99
N GLY A 39 -1.56 -0.15 -7.82
CA GLY A 39 -2.59 -0.94 -8.51
C GLY A 39 -3.51 -1.66 -7.51
N PHE A 40 -2.92 -2.31 -6.52
CA PHE A 40 -3.66 -2.97 -5.45
C PHE A 40 -4.48 -1.98 -4.62
N ALA A 41 -3.88 -0.87 -4.18
CA ALA A 41 -4.56 0.15 -3.39
C ALA A 41 -5.73 0.77 -4.16
N LYS A 42 -5.57 1.03 -5.47
CA LYS A 42 -6.65 1.52 -6.34
C LYS A 42 -7.79 0.52 -6.44
N TRP A 43 -7.49 -0.75 -6.71
CA TRP A 43 -8.51 -1.79 -6.79
C TRP A 43 -9.27 -1.93 -5.46
N LEU A 44 -8.55 -1.97 -4.33
CA LEU A 44 -9.14 -2.05 -3.01
C LEU A 44 -10.06 -0.86 -2.74
N ARG A 45 -9.59 0.37 -3.03
CA ARG A 45 -10.34 1.61 -2.88
C ARG A 45 -11.62 1.59 -3.69
N ASP A 46 -11.52 1.26 -4.97
CA ASP A 46 -12.62 1.41 -5.93
C ASP A 46 -13.65 0.28 -5.82
N ALA A 47 -13.23 -0.93 -5.42
CA ALA A 47 -14.11 -2.10 -5.36
C ALA A 47 -14.68 -2.40 -3.97
N TYR A 48 -13.98 -2.06 -2.89
CA TYR A 48 -14.34 -2.57 -1.54
C TYR A 48 -14.41 -1.52 -0.44
N VAL A 49 -13.75 -0.36 -0.56
CA VAL A 49 -13.71 0.62 0.54
C VAL A 49 -14.86 1.61 0.42
N PRO A 50 -15.89 1.52 1.29
CA PRO A 50 -17.00 2.46 1.26
C PRO A 50 -16.55 3.81 1.81
N GLN A 51 -17.10 4.91 1.29
CA GLN A 51 -16.93 6.20 1.93
C GLN A 51 -17.66 6.23 3.29
N PRO A 52 -17.08 6.84 4.35
CA PRO A 52 -15.88 7.69 4.37
C PRO A 52 -14.59 6.97 4.78
N ALA A 53 -14.51 5.63 4.66
CA ALA A 53 -13.32 4.88 5.04
C ALA A 53 -12.10 5.27 4.20
N ARG A 54 -10.92 5.19 4.81
CA ARG A 54 -9.65 5.60 4.22
C ARG A 54 -8.72 4.40 4.11
N ILE A 55 -7.82 4.48 3.13
CA ILE A 55 -6.70 3.55 3.01
C ILE A 55 -5.44 4.33 3.38
N GLU A 56 -4.65 3.77 4.27
CA GLU A 56 -3.33 4.25 4.62
C GLU A 56 -2.30 3.25 4.09
N ALA A 57 -1.19 3.77 3.58
CA ALA A 57 -0.08 3.00 3.07
C ALA A 57 1.18 3.32 3.86
N VAL A 58 1.90 2.27 4.22
CA VAL A 58 3.21 2.34 4.85
C VAL A 58 4.17 1.44 4.11
N VAL A 59 5.39 1.94 3.87
CA VAL A 59 6.44 1.18 3.20
C VAL A 59 7.13 0.28 4.23
N SER A 60 7.51 -0.93 3.83
CA SER A 60 8.12 -1.91 4.76
C SER A 60 9.34 -1.34 5.47
N LEU A 61 10.14 -0.52 4.78
CA LEU A 61 11.31 0.15 5.36
C LEU A 61 10.95 1.02 6.58
N ALA A 62 9.83 1.74 6.56
CA ALA A 62 9.37 2.54 7.68
C ALA A 62 8.93 1.65 8.85
N LEU A 63 8.09 0.65 8.56
CA LEU A 63 7.60 -0.35 9.51
C LEU A 63 8.75 -1.08 10.23
N GLU A 64 9.74 -1.55 9.48
CA GLU A 64 10.88 -2.31 9.97
C GLU A 64 11.80 -1.49 10.87
N ASN A 65 11.84 -0.17 10.68
CA ASN A 65 12.64 0.76 11.48
C ASN A 65 11.82 1.48 12.57
N GLY A 66 10.57 1.07 12.79
CA GLY A 66 9.70 1.68 13.80
C GLY A 66 9.34 3.14 13.51
N VAL A 67 9.40 3.55 12.24
CA VAL A 67 9.01 4.89 11.79
C VAL A 67 7.50 4.91 11.60
N ASP A 68 6.83 5.77 12.37
CA ASP A 68 5.37 6.01 12.29
C ASP A 68 5.04 7.03 11.19
N ASP A 69 5.51 6.77 9.96
CA ASP A 69 5.14 7.54 8.76
C ASP A 69 4.15 6.71 7.93
N VAL A 70 2.96 7.25 7.76
CA VAL A 70 1.88 6.65 6.96
C VAL A 70 1.37 7.68 5.96
N ARG A 71 1.02 7.22 4.76
CA ARG A 71 0.45 8.07 3.71
C ARG A 71 -0.97 7.68 3.38
N SER A 72 -1.86 8.66 3.41
CA SER A 72 -3.24 8.47 2.97
C SER A 72 -3.28 8.30 1.46
N ILE A 73 -3.93 7.23 1.01
CA ILE A 73 -4.26 7.05 -0.40
C ILE A 73 -5.37 8.05 -0.77
N PRO A 74 -5.23 8.80 -1.89
CA PRO A 74 -6.26 9.72 -2.34
C PRO A 74 -7.63 9.03 -2.49
N PRO A 75 -8.72 9.63 -1.98
CA PRO A 75 -10.05 9.03 -2.02
C PRO A 75 -10.61 8.93 -3.44
N THR A 76 -10.05 9.69 -4.38
CA THR A 76 -10.38 9.70 -5.80
C THR A 76 -9.10 9.87 -6.61
N GLY A 77 -9.15 9.61 -7.91
CA GLY A 77 -8.03 9.82 -8.83
C GLY A 77 -7.58 8.54 -9.54
N ASP A 78 -6.61 8.71 -10.43
CA ASP A 78 -6.05 7.63 -11.23
C ASP A 78 -4.91 6.90 -10.52
N LEU A 79 -4.35 5.91 -11.21
CA LEU A 79 -3.24 5.11 -10.73
C LEU A 79 -1.97 5.95 -10.49
N GLY A 80 -1.72 6.94 -11.34
CA GLY A 80 -0.51 7.77 -11.29
C GLY A 80 -0.42 8.58 -10.00
N ALA A 81 -1.54 9.17 -9.57
CA ALA A 81 -1.60 9.90 -8.31
C ALA A 81 -1.20 9.02 -7.10
N ILE A 82 -1.60 7.74 -7.11
CA ILE A 82 -1.26 6.81 -6.04
C ILE A 82 0.21 6.38 -6.11
N VAL A 83 0.74 6.15 -7.33
CA VAL A 83 2.16 5.84 -7.53
C VAL A 83 3.06 6.93 -6.97
N GLU A 84 2.74 8.19 -7.23
CA GLU A 84 3.53 9.33 -6.73
C GLU A 84 3.50 9.42 -5.20
N VAL A 85 2.34 9.20 -4.57
CA VAL A 85 2.25 9.12 -3.10
C VAL A 85 3.17 8.05 -2.53
N LEU A 86 3.21 6.86 -3.14
CA LEU A 86 4.08 5.77 -2.68
C LEU A 86 5.56 6.06 -2.93
N ARG A 87 5.92 6.65 -4.07
CA ARG A 87 7.30 7.04 -4.39
C ARG A 87 7.82 8.11 -3.45
N GLU A 88 7.02 9.14 -3.19
CA GLU A 88 7.35 10.19 -2.24
C GLU A 88 7.54 9.61 -0.83
N HIS A 89 6.67 8.67 -0.43
CA HIS A 89 6.82 8.01 0.87
C HIS A 89 8.16 7.28 1.00
N ILE A 90 8.53 6.48 -0.01
CA ILE A 90 9.81 5.77 -0.04
C ILE A 90 10.98 6.76 0.08
N ALA A 91 10.99 7.81 -0.73
CA ALA A 91 12.06 8.80 -0.74
C ALA A 91 12.20 9.52 0.62
N VAL A 92 11.08 9.87 1.26
CA VAL A 92 11.08 10.50 2.59
C VAL A 92 11.65 9.56 3.65
N VAL A 93 11.22 8.29 3.64
CA VAL A 93 11.68 7.29 4.62
C VAL A 93 13.17 6.97 4.43
N GLU A 94 13.62 6.81 3.18
CA GLU A 94 15.05 6.64 2.85
C GLU A 94 15.89 7.83 3.34
N GLN A 95 15.39 9.06 3.16
CA GLN A 95 16.07 10.25 3.65
C GLN A 95 16.13 10.29 5.19
N GLN A 96 15.05 9.91 5.88
CA GLN A 96 14.99 9.89 7.35
C GLN A 96 15.95 8.87 7.97
N LEU A 97 16.14 7.74 7.29
CA LEU A 97 17.00 6.64 7.76
C LEU A 97 18.47 6.80 7.34
N GLY A 98 18.81 7.89 6.65
CA GLY A 98 20.18 8.24 6.29
C GLY A 98 20.72 7.39 5.15
N GLY A 99 20.09 7.49 3.97
CA GLY A 99 20.49 6.80 2.73
C GLY A 99 21.99 6.78 2.43
#